data_AF-A0A556R9W1-F1
#
_entry.id   AF-A0A556R9W1-F1
#
_cell.length_a   1.000
_cell.length_b   1.000
_cell.length_c   1.000
_cell.angle_alpha   90.00
_cell.angle_beta   90.00
_cell.angle_gamma   90.00
#
_symmetry.space_group_name_H-M   'P 1'
#
loop_
_entity.id
_entity.type
_entity.pdbx_description
1 polymer ?
#
loop_
_entity_poly.entity_id
_entity_poly.type
_entity_poly.pdbx_seq_one_letter_code
_entity_poly.pdbx_strand_id
1 'polypeptide(L)'
;MEVIVKPITKTVEIITDLQLMSDIVDLGNQVVGQDKRKKADKEKLAGMVSELDSKTLVLTLRGLPSSPWNAIVIDHTDVVKDRAVKDFLGMIRDAVPRMLVNAAWKDGAEVTLEAGELEELIDSLTDIQVADIIQTVQTLNTPVNQLPKAVRELIG
;
A
#
# COMPACT_ATOMS: atom_id res chain seq x y z
N MET A 1 -30.67 19.38 1.11
CA MET A 1 -29.70 18.68 0.24
C MET A 1 -28.65 18.09 1.16
N GLU A 2 -28.66 16.78 1.33
CA GLU A 2 -27.73 16.09 2.22
C GLU A 2 -26.45 15.79 1.43
N VAL A 3 -25.32 16.36 1.86
CA VAL A 3 -24.03 16.13 1.21
C VAL A 3 -23.40 14.92 1.86
N ILE A 4 -23.38 13.78 1.17
CA ILE A 4 -22.65 12.58 1.59
C ILE A 4 -21.18 12.76 1.20
N VAL A 5 -20.35 13.16 2.16
CA VAL A 5 -18.89 13.21 1.98
C VAL A 5 -18.33 11.80 2.20
N LYS A 6 -17.86 11.15 1.12
CA LYS A 6 -17.09 9.91 1.26
C LYS A 6 -15.65 10.25 1.68
N PRO A 7 -15.11 9.64 2.75
CA PRO A 7 -13.70 9.81 3.07
C PRO A 7 -12.86 9.28 1.92
N ILE A 8 -11.78 9.99 1.58
CA ILE A 8 -10.83 9.52 0.57
C ILE A 8 -10.14 8.28 1.14
N THR A 9 -10.30 7.15 0.45
CA THR A 9 -9.65 5.88 0.79
C THR A 9 -8.70 5.44 -0.32
N LYS A 10 -7.67 4.70 0.05
CA LYS A 10 -6.79 3.98 -0.88
C LYS A 10 -6.54 2.57 -0.37
N THR A 11 -6.34 1.65 -1.29
CA THR A 11 -5.98 0.26 -0.99
C THR A 11 -4.47 0.07 -1.12
N VAL A 12 -3.90 -0.76 -0.26
CA VAL A 12 -2.54 -1.29 -0.39
C VAL A 12 -2.61 -2.80 -0.43
N GLU A 13 -1.90 -3.42 -1.37
CA GLU A 13 -1.77 -4.87 -1.48
C GLU A 13 -0.47 -5.32 -0.80
N ILE A 14 -0.58 -6.28 0.11
CA ILE A 14 0.52 -6.89 0.83
C ILE A 14 0.57 -8.36 0.41
N ILE A 15 1.53 -8.68 -0.45
CA ILE A 15 1.86 -10.06 -0.82
C ILE A 15 2.51 -10.74 0.38
N THR A 16 1.89 -11.80 0.89
CA THR A 16 2.43 -12.59 2.02
C THR A 16 3.27 -13.79 1.58
N ASP A 17 3.13 -14.23 0.32
CA ASP A 17 3.91 -15.32 -0.28
C ASP A 17 4.84 -14.79 -1.39
N LEU A 18 6.00 -14.30 -0.97
CA LEU A 18 7.00 -13.73 -1.88
C LEU A 18 7.66 -14.77 -2.76
N GLN A 19 7.72 -16.04 -2.32
CA GLN A 19 8.26 -17.12 -3.14
C GLN A 19 7.33 -17.39 -4.33
N LEU A 20 6.02 -17.48 -4.09
CA LEU A 20 5.04 -17.62 -5.17
C LEU A 20 5.09 -16.44 -6.13
N MET A 21 5.24 -15.20 -5.63
CA MET A 21 5.42 -14.02 -6.47
C MET A 21 6.67 -14.12 -7.36
N SER A 22 7.80 -14.57 -6.80
CA SER A 22 9.04 -14.80 -7.58
C SER A 22 8.80 -15.85 -8.68
N ASP A 23 8.18 -16.97 -8.33
CA ASP A 23 7.91 -18.06 -9.28
C ASP A 23 6.96 -17.61 -10.42
N ILE A 24 5.99 -16.75 -10.11
CA ILE A 24 5.08 -16.12 -11.10
C ILE A 24 5.86 -15.22 -12.06
N VAL A 25 6.76 -14.37 -11.54
CA VAL A 25 7.57 -13.47 -12.35
C VAL A 25 8.50 -14.26 -13.27
N ASP A 26 9.15 -15.30 -12.75
CA ASP A 26 10.05 -16.16 -13.52
C ASP A 26 9.30 -16.89 -14.65
N LEU A 27 8.15 -17.50 -14.34
CA LEU A 27 7.30 -18.13 -15.35
C LEU A 27 6.76 -17.11 -16.36
N GLY A 28 6.36 -15.93 -15.90
CA GLY A 28 5.88 -14.83 -16.75
C GLY A 28 6.95 -14.38 -17.76
N ASN A 29 8.19 -14.21 -17.31
CA ASN A 29 9.31 -13.85 -18.17
C ASN A 29 9.61 -14.94 -19.21
N GLN A 30 9.51 -16.22 -18.83
CA GLN A 30 9.64 -17.34 -19.77
C GLN A 30 8.53 -17.35 -20.84
N VAL A 31 7.29 -17.04 -20.45
CA VAL A 31 6.14 -16.98 -21.35
C VAL A 31 6.25 -15.81 -22.34
N VAL A 32 6.77 -14.65 -21.92
CA VAL A 32 6.99 -13.48 -22.79
C VAL A 32 8.15 -13.72 -23.76
N GLY A 33 9.21 -14.40 -23.32
CA GLY A 33 10.39 -14.69 -24.13
C GLY A 33 10.21 -15.77 -25.20
N GLN A 34 9.12 -16.53 -25.18
CA GLN A 34 8.85 -17.61 -26.14
C GLN A 34 7.68 -17.26 -27.07
N ASP A 35 7.99 -17.17 -28.36
CA ASP A 35 7.05 -16.80 -29.41
C ASP A 35 5.92 -17.84 -29.53
N LYS A 36 4.72 -17.45 -29.09
CA LYS A 36 3.41 -18.07 -29.35
C LYS A 36 3.41 -19.62 -29.35
N ARG A 37 3.13 -20.22 -28.19
CA ARG A 37 2.15 -21.32 -27.97
C ARG A 37 2.56 -22.25 -26.82
N LYS A 38 2.15 -21.92 -25.59
CA LYS A 38 1.76 -22.93 -24.60
C LYS A 38 0.58 -22.42 -23.78
N LYS A 39 -0.63 -22.78 -24.21
CA LYS A 39 -1.87 -22.53 -23.47
C LYS A 39 -1.75 -23.04 -22.03
N ALA A 40 -1.07 -24.18 -21.84
CA ALA A 40 -0.78 -24.77 -20.54
C ALA A 40 0.03 -23.86 -19.61
N ASP A 41 1.04 -23.14 -20.10
CA ASP A 41 1.85 -22.25 -19.26
C ASP A 41 1.09 -20.99 -18.87
N LYS A 42 0.20 -20.50 -19.75
CA LYS A 42 -0.72 -19.40 -19.42
C LYS A 42 -1.80 -19.85 -18.42
N GLU A 43 -2.33 -21.05 -18.57
CA GLU A 43 -3.28 -21.64 -17.62
C GLU A 43 -2.62 -21.87 -16.25
N LYS A 44 -1.37 -22.36 -16.23
CA LYS A 44 -0.57 -22.48 -15.01
C LYS A 44 -0.32 -21.13 -14.35
N LEU A 45 0.11 -20.12 -15.13
CA LEU A 45 0.33 -18.77 -14.63
C LEU A 45 -0.95 -18.17 -14.05
N ALA A 46 -2.09 -18.34 -14.72
CA ALA A 46 -3.38 -17.89 -14.21
C ALA A 46 -3.76 -18.58 -12.89
N GLY A 47 -3.48 -19.89 -12.77
CA GLY A 47 -3.66 -20.62 -11.51
C GLY A 47 -2.77 -20.09 -10.39
N MET A 48 -1.49 -19.85 -10.67
CA MET A 48 -0.55 -19.29 -9.69
C MET A 48 -0.93 -17.87 -9.27
N VAL A 49 -1.40 -17.02 -10.20
CA VAL A 49 -1.91 -15.68 -9.88
C VAL A 49 -3.15 -15.76 -8.98
N SER A 50 -4.10 -16.67 -9.29
CA SER A 50 -5.26 -16.88 -8.42
C SER A 50 -4.88 -17.35 -7.03
N GLU A 51 -3.85 -18.21 -6.92
CA GLU A 51 -3.30 -18.63 -5.64
C GLU A 51 -2.64 -17.44 -4.91
N LEU A 52 -1.87 -16.61 -5.61
CA LEU A 52 -1.26 -15.41 -5.04
C LEU A 52 -2.30 -14.42 -4.53
N ASP A 53 -3.41 -14.25 -5.24
CA ASP A 53 -4.51 -13.39 -4.81
C ASP A 53 -5.10 -13.89 -3.47
N SER A 54 -5.28 -15.20 -3.29
CA SER A 54 -5.72 -15.76 -1.98
C SER A 54 -4.71 -15.57 -0.85
N LYS A 55 -3.45 -15.22 -1.17
CA LYS A 55 -2.36 -14.93 -0.22
C LYS A 55 -1.95 -13.45 -0.22
N THR A 56 -2.74 -12.59 -0.84
CA THR A 56 -2.49 -11.15 -0.88
C THR A 56 -3.48 -10.46 0.03
N LEU A 57 -2.97 -9.81 1.07
CA LEU A 57 -3.78 -9.03 1.99
C LEU A 57 -4.01 -7.63 1.41
N VAL A 58 -5.26 -7.18 1.39
CA VAL A 58 -5.66 -5.84 0.96
C VAL A 58 -6.05 -5.02 2.18
N LEU A 59 -5.30 -3.95 2.43
CA LEU A 59 -5.62 -2.97 3.45
C LEU A 59 -6.33 -1.78 2.81
N THR A 60 -7.56 -1.48 3.23
CA THR A 60 -8.21 -0.22 2.87
C THR A 60 -7.90 0.82 3.93
N LEU A 61 -7.20 1.88 3.52
CA LEU A 61 -6.76 2.97 4.39
C LEU A 61 -7.52 4.25 4.08
N ARG A 62 -7.85 5.04 5.11
CA ARG A 62 -8.34 6.41 4.98
C ARG A 62 -7.32 7.40 5.55
N GLY A 63 -7.33 8.63 5.02
CA GLY A 63 -6.55 9.72 5.62
C GLY A 63 -6.94 9.98 7.07
N LEU A 64 -5.95 10.34 7.88
CA LEU A 64 -6.18 10.87 9.22
C LEU A 64 -6.59 12.35 9.14
N PRO A 65 -7.36 12.84 10.14
CA PRO A 65 -7.50 14.28 10.32
C PRO A 65 -6.13 14.95 10.52
N SER A 66 -6.02 16.24 10.16
CA SER A 66 -4.73 16.95 10.16
C SER A 66 -4.02 16.95 11.53
N SER A 67 -4.77 17.06 12.64
CA SER A 67 -4.19 17.08 13.98
C SER A 67 -3.47 15.77 14.36
N PRO A 68 -4.12 14.58 14.33
CA PRO A 68 -3.45 13.32 14.65
C PRO A 68 -2.34 12.96 13.67
N TRP A 69 -2.46 13.32 12.38
CA TRP A 69 -1.36 13.14 11.43
C TRP A 69 -0.14 14.00 11.80
N ASN A 70 -0.34 15.29 12.08
CA ASN A 70 0.75 16.18 12.44
C ASN A 70 1.45 15.75 13.74
N ALA A 71 0.69 15.21 14.70
CA ALA A 71 1.27 14.63 15.92
C ALA A 71 2.23 13.48 15.59
N ILE A 72 1.80 12.52 14.76
CA ILE A 72 2.65 11.41 14.30
C ILE A 72 3.89 11.93 13.56
N VAL A 73 3.74 12.93 12.68
CA VAL A 73 4.91 13.51 11.99
C VAL A 73 5.91 14.09 13.00
N ILE A 74 5.42 14.83 14.00
CA ILE A 74 6.27 15.47 15.02
C ILE A 74 6.97 14.41 15.87
N ASP A 75 6.24 13.40 16.34
CA ASP A 75 6.75 12.34 17.22
C ASP A 75 7.84 11.50 16.54
N HIS A 76 7.83 11.43 15.21
CA HIS A 76 8.78 10.66 14.41
C HIS A 76 9.71 11.55 13.55
N THR A 77 9.89 12.82 13.92
CA THR A 77 10.85 13.72 13.28
C THR A 77 11.86 14.25 14.29
N ASP A 78 13.14 13.91 14.06
CA ASP A 78 14.26 14.46 14.81
C ASP A 78 14.98 15.57 14.04
N VAL A 79 15.71 16.42 14.77
CA VAL A 79 16.61 17.42 14.18
C VAL A 79 18.05 17.01 14.41
N VAL A 80 18.74 16.65 13.33
CA VAL A 80 20.16 16.27 13.35
C VAL A 80 20.93 17.25 12.48
N LYS A 81 21.84 18.03 13.09
CA LYS A 81 22.67 19.03 12.38
C LYS A 81 21.85 19.99 11.51
N ASP A 82 20.83 20.60 12.11
CA ASP A 82 19.89 21.53 11.47
C ASP A 82 19.08 20.95 10.30
N ARG A 83 19.03 19.62 10.17
CA ARG A 83 18.18 18.92 9.19
C ARG A 83 17.15 18.07 9.91
N ALA A 84 15.90 18.18 9.45
CA ALA A 84 14.84 17.27 9.86
C ALA A 84 15.09 15.88 9.27
N VAL A 85 15.18 14.87 10.13
CA VAL A 85 15.30 13.46 9.79
C VAL A 85 13.99 12.80 10.23
N LYS A 86 13.31 12.13 9.29
CA LYS A 86 12.01 11.48 9.56
C LYS A 86 12.20 9.97 9.66
N ASP A 87 11.67 9.39 10.72
CA ASP A 87 11.50 7.94 10.83
C ASP A 87 10.19 7.55 10.14
N PHE A 88 10.27 7.27 8.83
CA PHE A 88 9.10 6.86 8.07
C PHE A 88 8.51 5.53 8.53
N LEU A 89 9.34 4.61 9.06
CA LEU A 89 8.85 3.31 9.53
C LEU A 89 8.05 3.50 10.82
N GLY A 90 8.57 4.27 11.78
CA GLY A 90 7.85 4.67 12.97
C GLY A 90 6.55 5.42 12.64
N MET A 91 6.57 6.32 11.66
CA MET A 91 5.37 7.02 11.20
C MET A 91 4.29 6.07 10.68
N ILE A 92 4.63 5.06 9.86
CA ILE A 92 3.63 4.12 9.34
C ILE A 92 3.13 3.15 10.42
N ARG A 93 3.98 2.74 11.37
CA ARG A 93 3.58 1.92 12.53
C ARG A 93 2.48 2.59 13.34
N ASP A 94 2.60 3.89 13.58
CA ASP A 94 1.59 4.63 14.34
C ASP A 94 0.37 5.05 13.51
N ALA A 95 0.57 5.30 12.20
CA ALA A 95 -0.49 5.79 11.33
C ALA A 95 -1.41 4.68 10.81
N VAL A 96 -0.85 3.57 10.32
CA VAL A 96 -1.60 2.53 9.61
C VAL A 96 -2.74 1.94 10.47
N PRO A 97 -2.53 1.57 11.76
CA PRO A 97 -3.63 1.10 12.62
C PRO A 97 -4.78 2.11 12.76
N ARG A 98 -4.47 3.40 12.79
CA ARG A 98 -5.46 4.49 12.89
C ARG A 98 -6.15 4.80 11.56
N MET A 99 -5.48 4.48 10.45
CA MET A 99 -5.95 4.68 9.09
C MET A 99 -6.75 3.48 8.55
N LEU A 100 -6.62 2.30 9.16
CA LEU A 100 -7.29 1.09 8.71
C LEU A 100 -8.81 1.24 8.76
N VAL A 101 -9.46 1.00 7.61
CA VAL A 101 -10.91 0.93 7.47
C VAL A 101 -11.36 -0.52 7.46
N ASN A 102 -10.67 -1.35 6.68
CA ASN A 102 -10.82 -2.80 6.68
C ASN A 102 -9.53 -3.46 6.20
N ALA A 103 -9.44 -4.75 6.49
CA ALA A 103 -8.49 -5.66 5.89
C ALA A 103 -9.29 -6.83 5.31
N ALA A 104 -8.88 -7.34 4.15
CA ALA A 104 -9.45 -8.54 3.54
C ALA A 104 -8.41 -9.21 2.66
N TRP A 105 -8.52 -10.52 2.45
CA TRP A 105 -7.78 -11.18 1.39
C TRP A 105 -8.29 -10.69 0.04
N LYS A 106 -7.40 -10.66 -0.97
CA LYS A 106 -7.73 -10.13 -2.31
C LYS A 106 -8.76 -10.97 -3.05
N ASP A 107 -8.90 -12.25 -2.69
CA ASP A 107 -9.99 -13.12 -3.15
C ASP A 107 -11.36 -12.80 -2.52
N GLY A 108 -11.40 -11.87 -1.56
CA GLY A 108 -12.60 -11.41 -0.88
C GLY A 108 -12.87 -12.11 0.45
N ALA A 109 -12.01 -13.04 0.90
CA ALA A 109 -12.16 -13.63 2.23
C ALA A 109 -11.89 -12.59 3.33
N GLU A 110 -12.72 -12.59 4.37
CA GLU A 110 -12.52 -11.73 5.53
C GLU A 110 -11.24 -12.14 6.28
N VAL A 111 -10.51 -11.14 6.77
CA VAL A 111 -9.43 -11.36 7.74
C VAL A 111 -9.80 -10.68 9.04
N THR A 112 -9.51 -11.36 10.15
CA THR A 112 -9.53 -10.73 11.48
C THR A 112 -8.08 -10.47 11.83
N LEU A 113 -7.76 -9.23 12.16
CA LEU A 113 -6.45 -8.84 12.70
C LEU A 113 -6.65 -8.60 14.19
N GLU A 114 -5.95 -9.39 15.02
CA GLU A 114 -5.87 -9.18 16.44
C GLU A 114 -5.01 -7.94 16.77
N ALA A 115 -5.12 -7.44 17.99
CA ALA A 115 -4.34 -6.28 18.42
C ALA A 115 -2.84 -6.57 18.36
N GLY A 116 -2.06 -5.74 17.65
CA GLY A 116 -0.62 -5.91 17.47
C GLY A 116 -0.22 -6.65 16.20
N GLU A 117 -1.11 -7.44 15.58
CA GLU A 117 -0.76 -8.22 14.38
C GLU A 117 -0.49 -7.35 13.17
N LEU A 118 -1.10 -6.17 13.10
CA LEU A 118 -0.88 -5.22 12.01
C LEU A 118 0.50 -4.56 12.13
N GLU A 119 0.93 -4.24 13.34
CA GLU A 119 2.26 -3.73 13.63
C GLU A 119 3.33 -4.78 13.34
N GLU A 120 3.12 -6.03 13.77
CA GLU A 120 3.99 -7.16 13.45
C GLU A 120 4.07 -7.42 11.94
N LEU A 121 2.93 -7.31 11.24
CA LEU A 121 2.89 -7.41 9.79
C LEU A 121 3.79 -6.35 9.15
N ILE A 122 3.63 -5.07 9.53
CA ILE A 122 4.43 -3.95 9.01
C ILE A 122 5.94 -4.21 9.19
N ASP A 123 6.32 -4.80 10.32
CA ASP A 123 7.71 -5.11 10.65
C ASP A 123 8.30 -6.25 9.83
N SER A 124 7.45 -7.13 9.32
CA SER A 124 7.84 -8.25 8.46
C SER A 124 7.92 -7.91 6.97
N LEU A 125 7.46 -6.72 6.57
CA LEU A 125 7.38 -6.34 5.17
C LEU A 125 8.74 -6.10 4.54
N THR A 126 8.82 -6.37 3.24
CA THR A 126 9.96 -5.97 2.43
C THR A 126 10.03 -4.45 2.27
N ASP A 127 11.24 -3.92 2.01
CA ASP A 127 11.45 -2.49 1.77
C ASP A 127 10.53 -1.91 0.68
N ILE A 128 10.21 -2.71 -0.35
CA ILE A 128 9.33 -2.30 -1.45
C ILE A 128 7.89 -2.14 -0.94
N GLN A 129 7.37 -3.12 -0.20
CA GLN A 129 6.03 -3.04 0.38
C GLN A 129 5.91 -1.91 1.42
N VAL A 130 6.97 -1.71 2.22
CA VAL A 130 7.06 -0.57 3.15
C VAL A 130 7.02 0.76 2.38
N ALA A 131 7.76 0.89 1.27
CA ALA A 131 7.76 2.09 0.45
C ALA A 131 6.36 2.40 -0.15
N ASP A 132 5.64 1.39 -0.61
CA ASP A 132 4.28 1.53 -1.16
C ASP A 132 3.28 1.99 -0.08
N ILE A 133 3.40 1.46 1.14
CA ILE A 133 2.61 1.92 2.29
C ILE A 133 2.95 3.37 2.63
N ILE A 134 4.23 3.72 2.72
CA ILE A 134 4.67 5.09 3.00
C ILE A 134 4.08 6.06 1.97
N GLN A 135 4.16 5.74 0.68
CA GLN A 135 3.63 6.57 -0.39
C GLN A 135 2.10 6.72 -0.26
N THR A 136 1.40 5.65 0.07
CA THR A 136 -0.05 5.67 0.22
C THR A 136 -0.47 6.51 1.43
N VAL A 137 0.19 6.31 2.58
CA VAL A 137 -0.02 7.09 3.80
C VAL A 137 0.24 8.57 3.55
N GLN A 138 1.35 8.92 2.90
CA GLN A 138 1.66 10.31 2.56
C GLN A 138 0.62 10.92 1.62
N THR A 139 0.18 10.18 0.60
CA THR A 139 -0.82 10.65 -0.37
C THR A 139 -2.18 10.93 0.31
N LEU A 140 -2.59 10.04 1.22
CA LEU A 140 -3.85 10.19 1.94
C LEU A 140 -3.84 11.35 2.94
N ASN A 141 -2.68 11.65 3.53
CA ASN A 141 -2.55 12.68 4.57
C ASN A 141 -1.98 14.01 4.07
N THR A 142 -1.48 14.07 2.83
CA THR A 142 -1.00 15.30 2.19
C THR A 142 -1.87 15.58 0.96
N PRO A 143 -3.11 16.06 1.15
CA PRO A 143 -4.01 16.32 0.03
C PRO A 143 -3.40 17.40 -0.87
N VAL A 144 -3.36 17.12 -2.18
CA VAL A 144 -3.09 18.12 -3.22
C VAL A 144 -4.25 19.11 -3.22
N ASN A 145 -4.14 20.12 -2.39
CA ASN A 145 -5.14 21.15 -2.12
C ASN A 145 -5.23 22.20 -3.23
N GLN A 146 -4.36 22.14 -4.25
CA GLN A 146 -4.37 23.02 -5.42
C GLN A 146 -3.87 22.31 -6.68
N LEU A 147 -4.48 22.61 -7.83
CA LEU A 147 -3.94 22.23 -9.15
C LEU A 147 -2.49 22.72 -9.27
N PRO A 148 -1.51 21.85 -9.62
CA PRO A 148 -0.12 22.27 -9.77
C PRO A 148 -0.02 23.47 -10.72
N LYS A 149 0.82 24.46 -10.39
CA LYS A 149 0.98 25.68 -11.21
C LYS A 149 1.31 25.34 -12.67
N ALA A 150 2.13 24.33 -12.91
CA ALA A 150 2.46 23.83 -14.24
C ALA A 150 1.24 23.41 -15.06
N VAL A 151 0.21 22.83 -14.43
CA VAL A 151 -1.05 22.48 -15.13
C VAL A 151 -1.87 23.72 -15.42
N ARG A 152 -1.85 24.72 -14.52
CA ARG A 152 -2.51 26.02 -14.76
C ARG A 152 -1.86 26.80 -15.90
N GLU A 153 -0.54 26.68 -16.06
CA GLU A 153 0.22 27.33 -17.12
C GLU A 153 0.00 26.70 -18.51
N LEU A 154 -0.44 25.43 -18.58
CA LEU A 154 -0.78 24.77 -19.85
C LEU A 154 -2.16 25.17 -20.41
N ILE A 155 -3.03 25.72 -19.56
CA ILE A 155 -4.40 26.10 -19.91
C ILE A 155 -4.64 27.62 -19.82
N GLY A 156 -3.58 28.39 -19.53
CA GLY A 156 -3.59 29.84 -19.35
C GLY A 156 -2.91 30.57 -20.49
#